data_AF-A0A936AVT2-F1
#
_entry.id   AF-A0A936AVT2-F1
#
_cell.length_a   1.000
_cell.length_b   1.000
_cell.length_c   1.000
_cell.angle_alpha   90.00
_cell.angle_beta   90.00
_cell.angle_gamma   90.00
#
_symmetry.space_group_name_H-M   'P 1'
#
loop_
_entity.id
_entity.type
_entity.pdbx_description
1 polymer ?
#
loop_
_entity_poly.entity_id
_entity_poly.type
_entity_poly.pdbx_seq_one_letter_code
_entity_poly.pdbx_strand_id
1 'polypeptide(L)'
;MKIDIRKNLITALLITISSVANSQIINFPDANFKNALVNSKCVDLNGDGIGDADADVNNDVEIDNNEALLVSLLTVSNKGISNLTGIEYFKNLVILNCSNNQLINLDLLNFNKLLI
;
A
#
# COMPACT_ATOMS: atom_id res chain seq x y z
N MET A 1 -31.68 -14.89 41.54
CA MET A 1 -31.40 -14.87 40.09
C MET A 1 -29.96 -15.34 39.90
N LYS A 2 -29.75 -16.56 39.39
CA LYS A 2 -28.42 -17.17 39.26
C LYS A 2 -27.82 -16.65 37.95
N ILE A 3 -26.89 -15.71 38.02
CA ILE A 3 -26.16 -15.24 36.83
C ILE A 3 -25.30 -16.42 36.38
N ASP A 4 -25.60 -16.96 35.19
CA ASP A 4 -24.92 -18.13 34.64
C ASP A 4 -23.56 -17.70 34.08
N ILE A 5 -22.53 -17.79 34.92
CA ILE A 5 -21.16 -17.31 34.69
C ILE A 5 -20.56 -17.86 33.38
N ARG A 6 -21.00 -19.05 32.93
CA ARG A 6 -20.50 -19.69 31.70
C ARG A 6 -20.96 -19.01 30.41
N LYS A 7 -22.17 -18.42 30.40
CA LYS A 7 -22.65 -17.67 29.23
C LYS A 7 -21.88 -16.36 29.05
N ASN A 8 -21.56 -15.68 30.15
CA ASN A 8 -20.74 -14.46 30.14
C ASN A 8 -19.27 -14.72 29.75
N LEU A 9 -18.72 -15.90 30.06
CA LEU A 9 -17.36 -16.25 29.62
C LEU A 9 -17.29 -16.48 28.10
N ILE A 10 -18.33 -17.07 27.50
CA ILE A 10 -18.37 -17.31 26.04
C ILE A 10 -18.63 -16.00 25.28
N THR A 11 -19.49 -15.10 25.75
CA THR A 11 -19.60 -13.75 25.15
C THR A 11 -18.32 -12.93 25.32
N ALA A 12 -17.61 -13.06 26.44
CA ALA A 12 -16.31 -12.40 26.61
C ALA A 12 -15.23 -12.98 25.68
N LEU A 13 -15.25 -14.29 25.41
CA LEU A 13 -14.29 -14.96 24.51
C LEU A 13 -14.55 -14.67 23.02
N LEU A 14 -15.80 -14.40 22.62
CA LEU A 14 -16.12 -13.98 21.25
C LEU A 14 -15.74 -12.52 20.94
N ILE A 15 -15.62 -11.66 21.96
CA ILE A 15 -15.23 -10.25 21.80
C ILE A 15 -13.70 -10.07 21.85
N THR A 16 -12.94 -11.04 22.36
CA THR A 16 -11.48 -10.94 22.49
C THR A 16 -10.68 -11.53 21.32
N ILE A 17 -11.32 -12.04 20.27
CA ILE A 17 -10.62 -12.50 19.05
C ILE A 17 -10.40 -11.36 18.04
N SER A 18 -11.05 -10.20 18.19
CA SER A 18 -10.96 -9.08 17.24
C SER A 18 -9.85 -8.08 17.57
N SER A 19 -8.60 -8.55 17.65
CA SER A 19 -7.43 -7.66 17.60
C SER A 19 -6.20 -8.27 16.92
N VAL A 20 -6.40 -9.09 15.89
CA VAL A 20 -5.35 -9.22 14.86
C VAL A 20 -5.50 -8.00 13.95
N ALA A 21 -4.56 -7.07 14.09
CA ALA A 21 -4.42 -5.93 13.18
C ALA A 21 -3.96 -6.45 11.82
N ASN A 22 -4.86 -7.10 11.08
CA ASN A 22 -4.61 -7.43 9.68
C ASN A 22 -4.77 -6.13 8.90
N SER A 23 -3.68 -5.67 8.32
CA SER A 23 -3.73 -4.61 7.31
C SER A 23 -4.54 -5.12 6.12
N GLN A 24 -5.29 -4.23 5.45
CA GLN A 24 -6.05 -4.62 4.28
C GLN A 24 -5.12 -4.62 3.06
N ILE A 25 -5.17 -5.70 2.28
CA ILE A 25 -4.49 -5.80 1.00
C ILE A 25 -5.12 -4.81 0.01
N ILE A 26 -4.29 -4.06 -0.69
CA ILE A 26 -4.71 -3.08 -1.70
C ILE A 26 -4.84 -3.78 -3.05
N ASN A 27 -5.91 -3.47 -3.78
CA ASN A 27 -6.10 -4.01 -5.13
C ASN A 27 -5.43 -3.12 -6.18
N PHE A 28 -4.54 -3.70 -6.99
CA PHE A 28 -3.88 -3.04 -8.11
C PHE A 28 -4.31 -3.70 -9.44
N PRO A 29 -5.29 -3.14 -10.14
CA PRO A 29 -5.80 -3.71 -11.40
C PRO A 29 -4.76 -3.77 -12.52
N ASP A 30 -3.77 -2.88 -12.51
CA ASP A 30 -2.66 -2.89 -13.47
C ASP A 30 -1.54 -3.81 -12.98
N ALA A 31 -1.36 -4.93 -13.69
CA ALA A 31 -0.35 -5.93 -13.34
C ALA A 31 1.08 -5.38 -13.43
N ASN A 32 1.36 -4.42 -14.31
CA ASN A 32 2.69 -3.80 -14.40
C ASN A 32 2.95 -2.90 -13.20
N PHE A 33 1.91 -2.20 -12.70
CA PHE A 33 2.04 -1.40 -11.49
C PHE A 33 2.29 -2.30 -10.27
N LYS A 34 1.48 -3.34 -10.07
CA LYS A 34 1.70 -4.31 -8.98
C LYS A 34 3.10 -4.92 -9.05
N ASN A 35 3.51 -5.37 -10.23
CA ASN A 35 4.83 -5.96 -10.42
C ASN A 35 5.97 -4.96 -10.14
N ALA A 36 5.80 -3.68 -10.48
CA ALA A 36 6.79 -2.66 -10.16
C ALA A 36 6.94 -2.47 -8.64
N LEU A 37 5.85 -2.54 -7.89
CA LEU A 37 5.84 -2.38 -6.43
C LEU A 37 6.48 -3.55 -5.70
N VAL A 38 6.28 -4.80 -6.16
CA VAL A 38 6.70 -6.01 -5.42
C VAL A 38 7.97 -6.66 -5.96
N ASN A 39 8.38 -6.37 -7.21
CA ASN A 39 9.51 -7.04 -7.86
C ASN A 39 10.57 -6.07 -8.40
N SER A 40 10.56 -4.81 -7.99
CA SER A 40 11.58 -3.86 -8.41
C SER A 40 11.93 -2.86 -7.34
N LYS A 41 13.17 -2.39 -7.37
CA LYS A 41 13.61 -1.28 -6.52
C LYS A 41 12.92 0.00 -7.00
N CYS A 42 11.80 0.33 -6.36
CA CYS A 42 10.96 1.47 -6.69
C CYS A 42 10.90 2.50 -5.56
N VAL A 43 11.14 2.12 -4.31
CA VAL A 43 11.15 3.03 -3.17
C VAL A 43 12.54 3.65 -3.04
N ASP A 44 12.60 4.98 -3.15
CA ASP A 44 13.82 5.76 -2.94
C ASP A 44 13.93 6.10 -1.44
N LEU A 45 14.97 5.59 -0.78
CA LEU A 45 15.14 5.75 0.66
C LEU A 45 16.07 6.92 1.01
N ASN A 46 16.82 7.43 0.04
CA ASN A 46 17.89 8.39 0.27
C ASN A 46 17.65 9.76 -0.43
N GLY A 47 16.68 9.85 -1.33
CA GLY A 47 16.28 11.05 -2.06
C GLY A 47 17.12 11.37 -3.30
N ASP A 48 17.88 10.43 -3.84
CA ASP A 48 18.71 10.63 -5.04
C ASP A 48 17.95 10.41 -6.37
N GLY A 49 16.67 10.01 -6.28
CA GLY A 49 15.80 9.75 -7.42
C GLY A 49 15.90 8.31 -7.97
N ILE A 50 16.69 7.43 -7.34
CA ILE A 50 16.88 6.03 -7.70
C ILE A 50 16.20 5.15 -6.63
N GLY A 51 15.48 4.12 -7.07
CA GLY A 51 14.88 3.16 -6.14
C GLY A 51 15.95 2.28 -5.47
N ASP A 52 15.87 2.15 -4.15
CA ASP A 52 16.75 1.36 -3.30
C ASP A 52 16.16 -0.01 -2.93
N ALA A 53 14.84 -0.05 -2.73
CA ALA A 53 14.06 -1.21 -2.27
C ALA A 53 12.70 -1.30 -2.99
N ASP A 54 12.03 -2.45 -2.92
CA ASP A 54 10.62 -2.61 -3.29
C ASP A 54 9.70 -2.08 -2.17
N ALA A 55 8.39 -2.05 -2.44
CA ALA A 55 7.37 -1.65 -1.48
C ALA A 55 6.82 -2.82 -0.65
N ASP A 56 7.06 -4.08 -1.07
CA ASP A 56 6.67 -5.31 -0.37
C ASP A 56 7.68 -5.64 0.74
N VAL A 57 7.44 -5.09 1.93
CA VAL A 57 8.39 -5.21 3.05
C VAL A 57 8.37 -6.61 3.65
N ASN A 58 7.21 -7.27 3.62
CA ASN A 58 7.02 -8.56 4.26
C ASN A 58 7.29 -9.76 3.32
N ASN A 59 7.49 -9.51 2.02
CA ASN A 59 7.74 -10.48 0.95
C ASN A 59 6.60 -11.49 0.72
N ASP A 60 5.34 -11.05 0.83
CA ASP A 60 4.15 -11.86 0.57
C ASP A 60 3.56 -11.66 -0.84
N VAL A 61 4.20 -10.82 -1.67
CA VAL A 61 3.82 -10.50 -3.05
C VAL A 61 2.49 -9.71 -3.14
N GLU A 62 2.02 -9.18 -2.02
CA GLU A 62 0.95 -8.22 -1.91
C GLU A 62 1.48 -6.88 -1.40
N ILE A 63 0.65 -5.84 -1.46
CA ILE A 63 0.93 -4.59 -0.76
C ILE A 63 -0.28 -4.28 0.12
N ASP A 64 -0.04 -4.12 1.40
CA ASP A 64 -1.05 -3.75 2.37
C ASP A 64 -1.00 -2.24 2.72
N ASN A 65 -2.03 -1.75 3.43
CA ASN A 65 -2.09 -0.35 3.84
C ASN A 65 -0.88 0.13 4.67
N ASN A 66 -0.34 -0.70 5.56
CA ASN A 66 0.82 -0.34 6.37
C ASN A 66 2.06 -0.20 5.50
N GLU A 67 2.27 -1.10 4.54
CA GLU A 67 3.39 -1.02 3.59
C GLU A 67 3.28 0.23 2.71
N ALA A 68 2.09 0.51 2.17
CA ALA A 68 1.84 1.73 1.40
C ALA A 68 2.08 3.01 2.22
N LEU A 69 1.84 2.99 3.54
CA LEU A 69 2.12 4.12 4.43
C LEU A 69 3.62 4.34 4.69
N LEU A 70 4.48 3.35 4.47
CA LEU A 70 5.94 3.51 4.65
C LEU A 70 6.61 4.24 3.48
N VAL A 71 5.96 4.27 2.32
CA VAL A 71 6.53 4.82 1.09
C VAL A 71 6.29 6.33 1.01
N SER A 72 7.39 7.09 0.92
CA SER A 72 7.38 8.54 0.76
C SER A 72 7.88 9.02 -0.61
N LEU A 73 8.78 8.27 -1.24
CA LEU A 73 9.34 8.54 -2.58
C LEU A 73 9.20 7.28 -3.43
N LEU A 74 8.53 7.37 -4.57
CA LEU A 74 8.26 6.22 -5.44
C LEU A 74 8.68 6.49 -6.88
N THR A 75 9.52 5.61 -7.41
CA THR A 75 10.03 5.62 -8.78
C THR A 75 9.55 4.38 -9.53
N VAL A 76 8.56 4.56 -10.39
CA VAL A 76 7.96 3.53 -11.24
C VAL A 76 8.01 3.90 -12.73
N SER A 77 9.07 4.59 -13.13
CA SER A 77 9.27 5.07 -14.50
C SER A 77 9.58 3.93 -15.48
N ASN A 78 9.13 4.08 -16.73
CA ASN A 78 9.38 3.13 -17.83
C ASN A 78 8.98 1.67 -17.50
N LYS A 79 7.81 1.48 -16.89
CA LYS A 79 7.29 0.16 -16.50
C LYS A 79 6.10 -0.30 -17.35
N GLY A 80 5.67 0.49 -18.34
CA GLY A 80 4.50 0.19 -19.16
C GLY A 80 3.20 0.25 -18.36
N ILE A 81 3.15 1.08 -17.31
CA ILE A 81 1.96 1.24 -16.45
C ILE A 81 0.91 2.06 -17.21
N SER A 82 -0.33 1.57 -17.20
CA SER A 82 -1.47 2.22 -17.84
C SER A 82 -2.48 2.78 -16.82
N ASN A 83 -2.49 2.23 -15.60
CA ASN A 83 -3.38 2.64 -14.53
C ASN A 83 -2.66 2.59 -13.15
N LEU A 84 -2.76 3.67 -12.39
CA LEU A 84 -2.19 3.80 -11.04
C LEU A 84 -3.20 3.56 -9.91
N THR A 85 -4.39 3.03 -10.21
CA THR A 85 -5.38 2.65 -9.17
C THR A 85 -4.70 1.84 -8.05
N GLY A 86 -4.90 2.27 -6.80
CA GLY A 86 -4.19 1.76 -5.63
C GLY A 86 -3.13 2.75 -5.10
N ILE A 87 -2.65 3.71 -5.91
CA ILE A 87 -1.71 4.73 -5.47
C ILE A 87 -2.29 5.63 -4.37
N GLU A 88 -3.61 5.83 -4.34
CA GLU A 88 -4.30 6.66 -3.36
C GLU A 88 -4.13 6.17 -1.92
N TYR A 89 -3.70 4.93 -1.70
CA TYR A 89 -3.40 4.37 -0.38
C TYR A 89 -2.01 4.77 0.15
N PHE A 90 -1.12 5.29 -0.70
CA PHE A 90 0.21 5.75 -0.35
C PHE A 90 0.15 7.16 0.28
N LYS A 91 -0.48 7.27 1.46
CA LYS A 91 -0.84 8.58 2.07
C LYS A 91 0.36 9.46 2.43
N ASN A 92 1.54 8.88 2.60
CA ASN A 92 2.77 9.60 2.92
C ASN A 92 3.62 9.90 1.68
N LEU A 93 3.13 9.59 0.47
CA LEU A 93 3.84 9.83 -0.78
C LEU A 93 3.99 11.33 -1.05
N VAL A 94 5.24 11.76 -1.24
CA VAL A 94 5.65 13.14 -1.50
C VAL A 94 6.18 13.29 -2.92
N ILE A 95 6.88 12.28 -3.44
CA ILE A 95 7.42 12.30 -4.81
C ILE A 95 7.01 11.01 -5.53
N LEU A 96 6.44 11.16 -6.73
CA LEU A 96 6.09 10.06 -7.63
C LEU A 96 6.73 10.28 -9.01
N ASN A 97 7.79 9.54 -9.32
CA ASN A 97 8.30 9.47 -10.67
C ASN A 97 7.61 8.32 -11.42
N CYS A 98 6.56 8.64 -12.18
CA CYS A 98 5.86 7.72 -13.07
C CYS A 98 6.10 8.01 -14.55
N SER A 99 7.22 8.68 -14.89
CA SER A 99 7.55 9.07 -16.26
C SER A 99 7.69 7.89 -17.23
N ASN A 100 7.51 8.13 -18.53
CA ASN A 100 7.64 7.13 -19.59
C ASN A 100 6.71 5.91 -19.42
N ASN A 101 5.49 6.14 -18.94
CA ASN A 101 4.42 5.14 -18.85
C ASN A 101 3.28 5.46 -19.83
N GLN A 102 2.27 4.60 -19.90
CA GLN A 102 1.13 4.68 -20.82
C GLN A 102 -0.13 5.22 -20.13
N LEU A 103 0.06 6.14 -19.17
CA LEU A 103 -1.02 6.71 -18.38
C LEU A 103 -1.88 7.63 -19.26
N ILE A 104 -3.16 7.29 -19.41
CA ILE A 104 -4.12 8.11 -20.17
C ILE A 104 -4.68 9.23 -19.29
N ASN A 105 -4.89 8.94 -18.01
CA ASN A 105 -5.35 9.90 -17.01
C ASN A 105 -4.52 9.74 -15.75
N LEU A 106 -4.08 10.86 -15.18
CA LEU A 106 -3.40 10.90 -13.89
C LEU A 106 -4.31 11.66 -12.92
N ASP A 107 -5.19 10.93 -12.24
CA ASP A 107 -6.06 11.50 -11.22
C ASP A 107 -5.33 11.48 -9.86
N LEU A 108 -4.78 12.63 -9.48
CA LEU A 108 -4.07 12.83 -8.22
C LEU A 108 -4.84 13.74 -7.25
N LEU A 109 -6.16 13.85 -7.41
CA LEU A 109 -6.99 14.76 -6.61
C LEU A 109 -6.89 14.52 -5.09
N ASN A 110 -6.39 13.35 -4.67
CA ASN A 110 -6.18 13.00 -3.26
C ASN A 110 -4.81 13.46 -2.69
N PHE A 111 -3.93 14.08 -3.48
CA PHE A 111 -2.59 14.46 -3.05
C PHE A 111 -2.38 15.98 -3.02
N ASN A 112 -2.36 16.55 -1.81
CA ASN A 112 -2.18 18.00 -1.63
C ASN A 112 -0.72 18.48 -1.71
N LYS A 113 0.26 17.55 -1.73
CA LYS A 113 1.70 17.87 -1.64
C LYS A 113 2.59 17.05 -2.61
N LEU A 114 1.98 16.28 -3.50
CA LEU A 114 2.73 15.38 -4.38
C LEU A 114 3.43 16.15 -5.49
N LEU A 115 4.71 15.84 -5.68
CA LEU A 115 5.52 16.28 -6.81
C LEU A 115 5.69 15.11 -7.78
N ILE A 116 5.72 15.41 -9.09
CA ILE A 116 5.76 14.43 -10.19
C ILE A 116 6.97 14.75 -11.08
#